data_AF-B6GC42-F1
#
_entry.id   AF-B6GC42-F1
#
_cell.length_a   1.000
_cell.length_b   1.000
_cell.length_c   1.000
_cell.angle_alpha   90.00
_cell.angle_beta   90.00
_cell.angle_gamma   90.00
#
_symmetry.space_group_name_H-M   'P 1'
#
loop_
_entity.id
_entity.type
_entity.pdbx_description
1 polymer ?
#
loop_
_entity_poly.entity_id
_entity_poly.type
_entity_poly.pdbx_seq_one_letter_code
_entity_poly.pdbx_strand_id
1 'polypeptide(L)' 'ARVMRAVRAAPGAPTVAQGELRIEGGRVFLGCGDGVLEVLSIKPDGKRKMDAAAWAAGQRASRGTWERL' A
#
# COMPACT_ATOMS: atom_id res chain seq x y z
N ALA A 1 -2.07 -5.26 -9.92
CA ALA A 1 -2.25 -6.12 -8.72
C ALA A 1 -3.57 -5.84 -8.01
N ARG A 2 -3.93 -6.68 -7.05
CA ARG A 2 -5.11 -6.51 -6.20
C ARG A 2 -4.75 -6.44 -4.72
N VAL A 3 -5.30 -5.44 -4.02
CA VAL A 3 -5.27 -5.40 -2.55
C VAL A 3 -6.15 -6.52 -2.02
N MET A 4 -5.57 -7.42 -1.23
CA MET A 4 -6.29 -8.58 -0.69
C MET A 4 -6.74 -8.37 0.75
N ARG A 5 -6.03 -7.53 1.50
CA ARG A 5 -6.39 -7.12 2.86
C ARG A 5 -5.77 -5.76 3.18
N ALA A 6 -6.58 -4.87 3.75
CA ALA A 6 -6.16 -3.60 4.29
C ALA A 6 -6.88 -3.32 5.61
N VAL A 7 -6.31 -2.46 6.43
CA VAL A 7 -6.89 -1.97 7.68
C VAL A 7 -6.79 -0.45 7.72
N ARG A 8 -7.59 0.21 8.57
CA ARG A 8 -7.39 1.63 8.84
C ARG A 8 -5.99 1.82 9.42
N ALA A 9 -5.25 2.77 8.88
CA ALA A 9 -3.91 3.04 9.35
C ALA A 9 -3.96 3.51 10.82
N ALA A 10 -3.00 3.04 11.62
CA ALA A 10 -2.89 3.42 13.02
C ALA A 10 -2.58 4.93 13.16
N PRO A 11 -2.94 5.56 14.30
CA PRO A 11 -2.46 6.91 14.61
C PRO A 11 -0.94 7.03 14.44
N GLY A 12 -0.48 8.12 13.83
CA GLY A 12 0.94 8.33 13.50
C GLY A 12 1.40 7.71 12.17
N ALA A 13 0.50 7.08 11.41
CA ALA A 13 0.77 6.73 10.01
C ALA A 13 1.04 7.99 9.16
N PRO A 14 1.82 7.86 8.07
CA PRO A 14 2.12 9.00 7.21
C PRO A 14 0.86 9.54 6.53
N THR A 15 0.82 10.85 6.32
CA THR A 15 -0.19 11.47 5.46
C THR A 15 0.03 11.07 4.01
N VAL A 16 -1.04 10.62 3.35
CA VAL A 16 -1.07 10.22 1.94
C VAL A 16 -2.30 10.86 1.31
N ALA A 17 -2.12 11.58 0.20
CA ALA A 17 -3.24 12.24 -0.46
C ALA A 17 -4.19 11.22 -1.10
N GLN A 18 -5.44 11.59 -1.31
CA GLN A 18 -6.43 10.73 -1.95
C GLN A 18 -5.93 10.22 -3.31
N GLY A 19 -5.99 8.90 -3.52
CA GLY A 19 -5.54 8.26 -4.76
C GLY A 19 -4.03 8.03 -4.85
N GLU A 20 -3.26 8.47 -3.84
CA GLU A 20 -1.84 8.21 -3.74
C GLU A 20 -1.52 6.95 -2.93
N LEU A 21 -0.34 6.41 -3.22
CA LEU A 21 0.31 5.29 -2.56
C LEU A 21 1.64 5.78 -2.00
N ARG A 22 1.95 5.35 -0.78
CA ARG A 22 3.25 5.58 -0.12
C ARG A 22 3.79 4.30 0.49
N ILE A 23 5.08 4.06 0.33
CA ILE A 23 5.82 2.99 0.97
C ILE A 23 6.75 3.62 1.99
N GLU A 24 6.60 3.24 3.26
CA GLU A 24 7.40 3.78 4.36
C GLU A 24 7.59 2.73 5.44
N GLY A 25 8.83 2.57 5.92
CA GLY A 25 9.16 1.55 6.91
C GLY A 25 8.81 0.12 6.47
N GLY A 26 8.89 -0.18 5.16
CA GLY A 26 8.50 -1.47 4.59
C GLY A 26 6.99 -1.72 4.55
N ARG A 27 6.16 -0.74 4.90
CA ARG A 27 4.68 -0.82 4.90
C ARG A 27 4.12 -0.03 3.72
N VAL A 28 2.92 -0.38 3.30
CA VAL A 28 2.23 0.24 2.14
C VAL A 28 0.98 0.96 2.62
N PHE A 29 0.85 2.23 2.28
CA PHE A 29 -0.24 3.11 2.67
C PHE A 29 -0.96 3.66 1.44
N LEU A 30 -2.29 3.71 1.50
CA LEU A 30 -3.15 4.27 0.46
C LEU A 30 -3.96 5.43 1.03
N GLY A 31 -3.84 6.60 0.42
CA GLY A 31 -4.63 7.77 0.81
C GLY A 31 -6.03 7.68 0.25
N CYS A 32 -7.02 7.74 1.12
CA CYS A 32 -8.45 7.73 0.80
C CYS A 32 -9.02 9.14 0.99
N GLY A 33 -10.24 9.39 0.49
CA GLY A 33 -10.95 10.64 0.77
C GLY A 33 -11.22 10.86 2.27
N ASP A 34 -11.33 9.76 3.03
CA ASP A 34 -11.44 9.77 4.49
C ASP A 34 -10.32 8.93 5.13
N GLY A 35 -9.14 9.56 5.28
CA GLY A 35 -8.00 8.99 5.98
C GLY A 35 -7.12 8.07 5.12
N VAL A 36 -6.40 7.16 5.78
CA VAL A 36 -5.37 6.32 5.16
C VAL A 36 -5.62 4.86 5.50
N LEU A 37 -5.47 3.99 4.52
CA LEU A 37 -5.46 2.54 4.70
C LEU A 37 -4.04 2.01 4.66
N GLU A 38 -3.73 1.09 5.57
CA GLU A 38 -2.52 0.27 5.49
C GLU A 38 -2.85 -1.05 4.78
N VAL A 39 -2.11 -1.37 3.74
CA VAL A 39 -2.23 -2.63 3.02
C VAL A 39 -1.40 -3.69 3.74
N LEU A 40 -2.03 -4.81 4.06
CA LEU A 40 -1.39 -5.93 4.76
C LEU A 40 -1.05 -7.08 3.80
N SER A 41 -1.86 -7.29 2.76
CA SER A 41 -1.57 -8.30 1.75
C SER A 41 -2.06 -7.90 0.37
N ILE A 42 -1.33 -8.34 -0.65
CA ILE A 42 -1.53 -8.01 -2.05
C ILE A 42 -1.38 -9.26 -2.91
N LYS A 43 -2.08 -9.31 -4.05
CA LYS A 43 -1.88 -10.32 -5.10
C LYS A 43 -1.40 -9.60 -6.36
N PRO A 44 -0.08 -9.62 -6.66
CA PRO A 44 0.44 -9.10 -7.91
C PRO A 44 -0.06 -9.92 -9.10
N ASP A 45 -0.12 -9.28 -10.27
CA ASP A 45 -0.65 -9.92 -11.48
C ASP A 45 0.26 -11.08 -11.89
N GLY A 46 -0.35 -12.22 -12.20
CA GLY A 46 0.38 -13.46 -12.48
C GLY A 46 1.10 -14.09 -11.28
N LYS A 47 1.00 -13.53 -10.06
CA LYS A 47 1.65 -14.05 -8.84
C LYS A 47 0.66 -14.51 -7.78
N ARG A 48 1.17 -15.26 -6.80
CA ARG A 48 0.43 -15.64 -5.60
C ARG A 48 0.24 -14.42 -4.68
N LYS A 49 -0.80 -14.48 -3.84
CA LYS A 49 -0.97 -13.55 -2.71
C LYS A 49 0.30 -13.56 -1.86
N MET A 50 0.73 -12.39 -1.40
CA MET A 50 1.87 -12.20 -0.51
C MET A 50 1.63 -11.04 0.45
N ASP A 51 2.50 -10.91 1.44
CA ASP A 51 2.50 -9.77 2.36
C ASP A 51 2.85 -8.48 1.62
N ALA A 52 2.22 -7.38 2.05
CA ALA A 52 2.47 -6.07 1.46
C ALA A 52 3.93 -5.63 1.66
N ALA A 53 4.57 -6.03 2.75
CA ALA A 53 5.98 -5.76 3.01
C ALA A 53 6.91 -6.48 2.01
N ALA A 54 6.60 -7.74 1.68
CA ALA A 54 7.34 -8.49 0.67
C ALA A 54 7.18 -7.87 -0.72
N TRP A 55 5.99 -7.38 -1.06
CA TRP A 55 5.78 -6.61 -2.28
C TRP A 55 6.55 -5.29 -2.26
N ALA A 56 6.49 -4.53 -1.16
CA ALA A 56 7.14 -3.23 -1.01
C ALA A 56 8.65 -3.29 -1.20
N ALA A 57 9.30 -4.36 -0.72
CA ALA A 57 10.74 -4.59 -0.89
C ALA A 57 11.16 -4.73 -2.37
N GLY A 58 10.24 -5.11 -3.27
CA GLY A 58 10.48 -5.19 -4.70
C GLY A 58 10.28 -3.88 -5.45
N GLN A 59 9.77 -2.84 -4.80
CA GLN A 59 9.40 -1.59 -5.46
C GLN A 59 10.56 -0.59 -5.47
N ARG A 60 10.86 -0.03 -6.64
CA ARG A 60 11.90 1.01 -6.79
C ARG A 60 11.45 2.39 -6.28
N ALA A 61 10.16 2.70 -6.44
CA ALA A 61 9.60 3.99 -6.04
C ALA A 61 8.79 3.85 -4.75
N SER A 62 9.10 4.70 -3.77
CA SER A 62 8.41 4.76 -2.48
C SER A 62 7.10 5.56 -2.52
N ARG A 63 6.75 6.17 -3.66
CA ARG A 63 5.51 6.92 -3.89
C ARG A 63 4.91 6.61 -5.26
N GLY A 64 3.62 6.87 -5.42
CA GLY A 64 2.93 6.82 -6.71
C GLY A 64 1.42 6.91 -6.55
N THR A 65 0.68 6.52 -7.59
CA THR A 65 -0.78 6.38 -7.56
C THR A 65 -1.19 4.93 -7.34
N TRP A 66 -2.48 4.71 -7.07
CA TRP A 66 -3.05 3.36 -6.92
C TRP A 66 -2.92 2.49 -8.17
N GLU A 67 -2.82 3.09 -9.36
CA GLU A 67 -2.65 2.39 -10.65
C GLU A 67 -1.37 1.54 -10.70
N ARG A 68 -0.42 1.81 -9.80
CA ARG A 68 0.83 1.04 -9.68
C ARG A 68 0.69 -0.25 -8.87
N LEU A 69 -0.44 -0.46 -8.20
CA LEU A 69 -0.74 -1.72 -7.52
C LEU A 69 -1.02 -2.75 -8.58
#